data_AF-A0A0G4L7F1-F1
#
_entry.id   AF-A0A0G4L7F1-F1
#
_cell.length_a   1.000
_cell.length_b   1.000
_cell.length_c   1.000
_cell.angle_alpha   90.00
_cell.angle_beta   90.00
_cell.angle_gamma   90.00
#
_symmetry.space_group_name_H-M   'P 1'
#
loop_
_entity.id
_entity.type
_entity.pdbx_description
1 polymer ?
#
loop_
_entity_poly.entity_id
_entity_poly.type
_entity_poly.pdbx_seq_one_letter_code
_entity_poly.pdbx_strand_id
1 'polypeptide(L)' 'MSRDSPLQLPEAPCISRNDDERYEELDANIRNFAPVARIMKNALPENAKIAKEAKECMQECVSEFISFITSE' A
#
# COMPACT_ATOMS: atom_id res chain seq x y z
N MET A 1 0.31 -8.79 46.52
CA MET A 1 0.47 -7.38 46.09
C MET A 1 0.95 -7.37 44.66
N SER A 2 0.49 -6.37 43.92
CA SER A 2 0.10 -6.41 42.51
C SER A 2 1.19 -6.73 41.49
N ARG A 3 0.73 -7.33 40.40
CA ARG A 3 1.38 -7.43 39.10
C ARG A 3 1.65 -6.02 38.57
N ASP A 4 2.88 -5.76 38.14
CA ASP A 4 3.15 -4.76 37.11
C ASP A 4 4.18 -5.38 36.16
N SER A 5 3.68 -6.03 35.12
CA SER A 5 4.49 -6.43 33.96
C SER A 5 4.45 -5.26 32.99
N PRO A 6 5.58 -4.71 32.54
CA PRO A 6 5.57 -3.68 31.53
C PRO A 6 4.91 -4.23 30.27
N LEU A 7 3.92 -3.50 29.75
CA LEU A 7 3.31 -3.80 28.46
C LEU A 7 4.42 -3.84 27.41
N GLN A 8 4.67 -5.02 26.87
CA GLN A 8 5.52 -5.22 25.71
C GLN A 8 4.77 -4.64 24.51
N LEU A 9 5.01 -3.36 24.22
CA LEU A 9 4.69 -2.80 22.91
C LEU A 9 5.44 -3.63 21.86
N PRO A 10 4.84 -3.95 20.70
CA PRO A 10 5.59 -4.59 19.63
C PRO A 10 6.74 -3.66 19.24
N GLU A 11 7.97 -4.12 19.47
CA GLU A 11 9.17 -3.41 19.07
C GLU A 11 9.10 -3.20 17.55
N ALA A 12 9.20 -1.95 17.12
CA ALA A 12 9.40 -1.64 15.71
C ALA A 12 10.63 -2.43 15.22
N PRO A 13 10.54 -3.22 14.14
CA PRO A 13 11.64 -4.04 13.68
C PRO A 13 12.88 -3.18 13.42
N CYS A 14 13.94 -3.37 14.21
CA CYS A 14 15.24 -2.79 13.95
C CYS A 14 15.88 -3.52 12.76
N ILE A 15 15.54 -3.13 11.54
CA ILE A 15 16.10 -3.77 10.34
C ILE A 15 17.44 -3.08 10.02
N SER A 16 18.51 -3.58 10.63
CA SER A 16 19.86 -3.36 10.13
C SER A 16 20.13 -4.28 8.95
N ARG A 17 20.57 -3.65 7.84
CA ARG A 17 21.28 -4.24 6.69
C ARG A 17 20.45 -5.11 5.75
N ASN A 18 19.80 -4.44 4.80
CA ASN A 18 19.91 -4.62 3.35
C ASN A 18 18.89 -3.66 2.71
N ASP A 19 19.28 -2.40 2.58
CA ASP A 19 18.41 -1.31 2.11
C ASP A 19 18.39 -1.18 0.57
N ASP A 20 18.98 -2.13 -0.15
CA ASP A 20 18.97 -2.17 -1.63
C ASP A 20 17.92 -3.19 -2.16
N GLU A 21 17.62 -4.27 -1.42
CA GLU A 21 16.68 -5.32 -1.88
C GLU A 21 15.25 -5.16 -1.33
N ARG A 22 15.02 -4.27 -0.34
CA ARG A 22 13.67 -4.00 0.20
C ARG A 22 12.87 -2.95 -0.58
N TYR A 23 13.52 -2.19 -1.46
CA TYR A 23 12.83 -1.27 -2.36
C TYR A 23 12.36 -1.95 -3.63
N GLU A 24 13.06 -2.98 -4.11
CA GLU A 24 12.63 -3.77 -5.28
C GLU A 24 11.34 -4.58 -5.00
N GLU A 25 11.20 -5.15 -3.80
CA GLU A 25 9.97 -5.82 -3.37
C GLU A 25 8.82 -4.81 -3.13
N LEU A 26 9.14 -3.60 -2.66
CA LEU A 26 8.18 -2.50 -2.54
C LEU A 26 7.75 -1.97 -3.92
N ASP A 27 8.66 -1.87 -4.89
CA ASP A 27 8.41 -1.43 -6.27
C ASP A 27 7.53 -2.43 -7.01
N ALA A 28 7.80 -3.72 -6.85
CA ALA A 28 6.95 -4.79 -7.36
C ALA A 28 5.53 -4.75 -6.75
N ASN A 29 5.42 -4.42 -5.46
CA ASN A 29 4.13 -4.30 -4.78
C ASN A 29 3.39 -2.99 -5.13
N ILE A 30 4.10 -1.89 -5.40
CA ILE A 30 3.55 -0.62 -5.91
C ILE A 30 3.03 -0.79 -7.35
N ARG A 31 3.67 -1.64 -8.16
CA ARG A 31 3.24 -2.00 -9.52
C ARG A 31 2.04 -2.95 -9.58
N ASN A 32 1.55 -3.42 -8.43
CA ASN A 32 0.39 -4.29 -8.39
C ASN A 32 -0.94 -3.50 -8.55
N PHE A 33 -1.50 -3.50 -9.75
CA PHE A 33 -2.80 -2.88 -10.02
C PHE A 33 -4.01 -3.65 -9.46
N ALA A 34 -3.84 -4.82 -8.84
CA ALA A 34 -4.96 -5.66 -8.42
C ALA A 34 -5.94 -4.96 -7.44
N PRO A 35 -5.49 -4.20 -6.42
CA PRO A 35 -6.39 -3.48 -5.52
C PRO A 35 -7.20 -2.41 -6.26
N VAL A 36 -6.53 -1.59 -7.07
CA VAL A 36 -7.14 -0.52 -7.88
C VAL A 36 -8.13 -1.11 -8.88
N ALA A 37 -7.71 -2.12 -9.64
CA ALA A 37 -8.56 -2.78 -10.63
C ALA A 37 -9.81 -3.40 -9.99
N ARG A 38 -9.70 -3.99 -8.79
CA ARG A 38 -10.84 -4.54 -8.04
C ARG A 38 -11.83 -3.45 -7.64
N ILE A 39 -11.35 -2.33 -7.09
CA ILE A 39 -12.22 -1.21 -6.69
C ILE A 39 -12.90 -0.60 -7.92
N MET A 40 -12.12 -0.33 -8.99
CA MET A 40 -12.66 0.20 -10.24
C MET A 40 -13.70 -0.74 -10.86
N LYS A 41 -13.49 -2.07 -10.83
CA LYS A 41 -14.46 -3.05 -11.32
C LYS A 41 -15.76 -3.04 -10.53
N ASN A 42 -15.69 -2.90 -9.20
CA ASN A 42 -16.87 -2.86 -8.35
C ASN A 42 -17.73 -1.59 -8.58
N ALA A 43 -17.14 -0.53 -9.13
CA ALA A 43 -17.84 0.71 -9.48
C ALA A 43 -18.46 0.68 -10.89
N LEU A 44 -18.29 -0.42 -11.64
CA LEU A 44 -18.72 -0.55 -13.04
C LEU A 44 -19.67 -1.75 -13.23
N PRO A 45 -20.43 -1.80 -14.34
CA PRO A 45 -21.19 -2.98 -14.71
C PRO A 45 -20.31 -4.23 -14.85
N GLU A 46 -20.89 -5.41 -14.61
CA GLU A 46 -20.18 -6.71 -14.52
C GLU A 46 -19.25 -7.00 -15.73
N ASN A 47 -19.68 -6.64 -16.93
CA ASN A 47 -18.98 -6.86 -18.19
C ASN A 47 -18.06 -5.71 -18.63
N ALA A 48 -17.96 -4.63 -17.86
CA ALA A 48 -17.17 -3.46 -18.23
C ALA A 48 -15.67 -3.79 -18.29
N LYS A 49 -14.94 -3.28 -19.29
CA LYS A 49 -13.48 -3.44 -19.40
C LYS A 49 -12.79 -2.18 -18.90
N ILE A 50 -11.62 -2.35 -18.28
CA ILE A 50 -10.79 -1.23 -17.81
C ILE A 50 -9.48 -1.27 -18.59
N ALA A 51 -9.17 -0.17 -19.27
CA ALA A 51 -7.92 0.03 -20.00
C ALA A 51 -6.70 -0.06 -19.06
N LYS A 52 -5.52 -0.38 -19.59
CA LYS A 52 -4.29 -0.48 -18.79
C LYS A 52 -3.89 0.90 -18.26
N GLU A 53 -3.94 1.89 -19.13
CA GLU A 53 -3.61 3.29 -18.88
C GLU A 53 -4.51 3.89 -17.80
N ALA A 54 -5.78 3.48 -17.76
CA ALA A 54 -6.71 3.92 -16.71
C ALA A 54 -6.32 3.36 -15.32
N LYS A 55 -5.78 2.14 -15.24
CA LYS A 55 -5.30 1.56 -13.98
C LYS A 55 -4.00 2.23 -13.52
N GLU A 56 -3.13 2.55 -14.47
CA GLU A 56 -1.87 3.28 -14.23
C GLU A 56 -2.16 4.68 -13.68
N CYS A 57 -3.00 5.45 -14.37
CA CYS A 57 -3.41 6.79 -13.93
C CYS A 57 -4.06 6.75 -12.54
N MET A 58 -4.98 5.81 -12.30
CA MET A 58 -5.63 5.70 -10.99
C MET A 58 -4.64 5.33 -9.86
N GLN A 59 -3.62 4.54 -10.16
CA GLN A 59 -2.62 4.17 -9.17
C GLN A 59 -1.72 5.36 -8.80
N GLU A 60 -1.32 6.16 -9.78
CA GLU A 60 -0.58 7.41 -9.56
C GLU A 60 -1.41 8.38 -8.71
N CYS A 61 -2.67 8.63 -9.10
CA CYS A 61 -3.56 9.54 -8.37
C CYS A 61 -3.86 9.08 -6.94
N VAL A 62 -4.08 7.79 -6.70
CA VAL A 62 -4.33 7.26 -5.34
C VAL A 62 -3.08 7.39 -4.46
N SER A 63 -1.90 7.15 -5.03
CA SER A 63 -0.64 7.28 -4.30
C SER A 63 -0.38 8.74 -3.91
N GLU A 64 -0.59 9.67 -4.84
CA GLU A 64 -0.50 11.10 -4.58
C GLU A 64 -1.55 11.56 -3.57
N PHE A 65 -2.79 11.06 -3.66
CA PHE A 65 -3.84 11.40 -2.72
C PHE A 65 -3.50 10.96 -1.29
N ILE A 66 -2.99 9.74 -1.11
CA ILE A 66 -2.55 9.26 0.21
C ILE A 66 -1.40 10.14 0.72
N SER A 67 -0.42 10.45 -0.13
CA SER A 67 0.68 11.34 0.22
C SER A 67 0.15 12.70 0.70
N PHE A 68 -0.74 13.32 -0.06
CA PHE A 68 -1.36 14.61 0.28
C PHE A 68 -2.10 14.60 1.62
N ILE A 69 -2.88 13.55 1.91
CA ILE A 69 -3.61 13.44 3.18
C ILE A 69 -2.67 13.20 4.37
N THR A 70 -1.54 12.51 4.15
CA THR A 70 -0.61 12.14 5.22
C THR A 70 0.56 13.11 5.39
N SER A 71 0.71 14.09 4.49
CA SER A 71 1.82 15.05 4.47
C SER A 71 1.68 16.25 5.43
N GLU A 72 0.80 16.18 6.43
CA GLU A 72 0.76 17.18 7.52
C GLU A 72 2.01 17.14 8.40
#